data_AF-A0A7C7U954-F1
#
_entry.id   AF-A0A7C7U954-F1
#
_cell.length_a   1.000
_cell.length_b   1.000
_cell.length_c   1.000
_cell.angle_alpha   90.00
_cell.angle_beta   90.00
_cell.angle_gamma   90.00
#
_symmetry.space_group_name_H-M   'P 1'
#
loop_
_entity.id
_entity.type
_entity.pdbx_description
1 polymer ?
#
loop_
_entity_poly.entity_id
_entity_poly.type
_entity_poly.pdbx_seq_one_letter_code
_entity_poly.pdbx_strand_id
1 'polypeptide(L)'
;MSKDNAFFGVMLRTPGPFLGLVTLGLAWLVAPLGCGSSDPVADVKAMHATRQYEASLEPLRDLIEARPEDAEVFYLYGVALSNGGLFTQAIWPLVRAMEDPEWYPAASLHLADVAISTTDWDIALD
;
A
#
# COMPACT_ATOMS: atom_id res chain seq x y z
N MET A 1 27.16 39.31 -2.57
CA MET A 1 28.63 39.48 -2.75
C MET A 1 29.23 39.38 -1.36
N SER A 2 30.01 38.37 -0.97
CA SER A 2 31.12 37.64 -1.60
C SER A 2 31.01 36.15 -1.20
N LYS A 3 30.93 35.15 -2.08
CA LYS A 3 31.88 34.57 -3.05
C LYS A 3 33.10 33.85 -2.43
N ASP A 4 33.26 32.60 -2.91
CA ASP A 4 34.44 31.72 -2.96
C ASP A 4 34.49 30.61 -1.88
N ASN A 5 34.13 29.34 -2.14
CA ASN A 5 34.59 28.32 -3.11
C ASN A 5 35.84 27.55 -2.68
N ALA A 6 35.75 26.23 -2.91
CA ALA A 6 36.82 25.24 -3.03
C ALA A 6 37.31 24.61 -1.70
N PHE A 7 37.59 23.31 -1.58
CA PHE A 7 38.22 22.42 -2.55
C PHE A 7 37.77 20.96 -2.36
N PHE A 8 37.43 20.34 -3.50
CA PHE A 8 37.55 18.91 -3.76
C PHE A 8 38.98 18.43 -3.45
N GLY A 9 39.12 17.27 -2.83
CA GLY A 9 40.43 16.66 -2.58
C GLY A 9 40.31 15.28 -1.96
N VAL A 10 39.79 14.33 -2.72
CA VAL A 10 39.81 12.89 -2.43
C VAL A 10 41.25 12.48 -2.09
N MET A 11 41.49 12.19 -0.82
CA MET A 11 42.77 11.70 -0.33
C MET A 11 42.78 10.17 -0.40
N LEU A 12 43.20 9.65 -1.55
CA LEU A 12 43.63 8.27 -1.70
C LEU A 12 44.85 8.04 -0.80
N ARG A 13 44.66 7.29 0.29
CA ARG A 13 45.76 6.73 1.08
C ARG A 13 45.57 5.23 1.22
N THR A 14 46.07 4.49 0.24
CA THR A 14 46.45 3.08 0.39
C THR A 14 47.64 3.00 1.34
N PRO A 15 47.72 1.93 2.14
CA PRO A 15 48.70 0.89 1.81
C PRO A 15 48.19 -0.53 2.06
N GLY A 16 48.35 -1.42 1.07
CA GLY A 16 48.49 -2.86 1.33
C GLY A 16 49.99 -3.23 1.34
N PRO A 17 50.36 -4.52 1.34
CA PRO A 17 49.62 -5.72 1.72
C PRO A 17 50.47 -6.65 2.62
N PHE A 18 49.92 -7.26 3.67
CA PHE A 18 50.59 -8.41 4.32
C PHE A 18 49.60 -9.55 4.58
N LEU A 19 49.91 -10.65 3.91
CA LEU A 19 49.45 -12.02 4.09
C LEU A 19 49.05 -12.37 5.53
N GLY A 20 47.83 -12.86 5.69
CA GLY A 20 47.35 -13.56 6.88
C GLY A 20 46.17 -14.45 6.51
N LEU A 21 46.47 -15.72 6.24
CA LEU A 21 45.58 -16.81 5.89
C LEU A 21 44.40 -17.00 6.86
N VAL A 22 43.23 -17.31 6.28
CA VAL A 22 42.15 -18.14 6.87
C VAL A 22 41.36 -17.51 8.02
N THR A 23 40.24 -16.87 7.67
CA THR A 23 38.91 -17.21 8.23
C THR A 23 37.86 -17.09 7.13
N LEU A 24 37.64 -18.21 6.44
CA LEU A 24 36.40 -18.50 5.74
C LEU A 24 35.23 -18.38 6.72
N GLY A 25 34.21 -17.62 6.34
CA GLY A 25 32.87 -17.75 6.91
C GLY A 25 32.63 -16.95 8.19
N LEU A 26 31.87 -15.86 8.04
CA LEU A 26 30.80 -15.35 8.92
C LEU A 26 30.62 -13.83 8.69
N ALA A 27 30.38 -13.41 7.46
CA ALA A 27 29.61 -12.18 7.25
C ALA A 27 28.14 -12.62 7.30
N TRP A 28 27.68 -12.82 8.54
CA TRP A 28 26.31 -13.16 8.87
C TRP A 28 25.34 -12.20 8.17
N LEU A 29 24.50 -12.80 7.33
CA LEU A 29 23.09 -12.49 7.15
C LEU A 29 22.63 -11.19 7.82
N VAL A 30 22.53 -10.13 7.03
CA VAL A 30 21.47 -9.15 7.25
C VAL A 30 20.19 -9.84 6.77
N ALA A 31 19.59 -10.66 7.65
CA ALA A 31 18.23 -11.13 7.43
C ALA A 31 17.33 -9.90 7.48
N PRO A 32 16.57 -9.56 6.43
CA PRO A 32 15.45 -8.67 6.64
C PRO A 32 14.57 -9.39 7.67
N LEU A 33 14.29 -8.73 8.78
CA LEU A 33 13.25 -9.14 9.71
C LEU A 33 11.94 -9.13 8.91
N GLY A 34 11.65 -10.24 8.24
CA GLY A 34 10.33 -10.58 7.80
C GLY A 34 9.50 -10.72 9.06
N CYS A 35 8.93 -9.61 9.50
CA CYS A 35 7.84 -9.63 10.45
C CYS A 35 6.79 -10.58 9.86
N GLY A 36 6.27 -11.45 10.72
CA GLY A 36 5.63 -12.72 10.34
C GLY A 36 4.51 -12.58 9.33
N SER A 37 4.08 -13.72 8.81
CA SER A 37 2.99 -13.91 7.86
C SER A 37 1.62 -13.41 8.37
N SER A 38 1.51 -12.14 8.80
CA SER A 38 0.24 -11.47 9.03
C SER A 38 -0.52 -11.52 7.72
N ASP A 39 -1.80 -11.88 7.82
CA ASP A 39 -2.68 -11.79 6.66
C ASP A 39 -2.70 -10.32 6.21
N PRO A 40 -2.21 -9.99 5.00
CA PRO A 40 -2.12 -8.60 4.55
C PRO A 40 -3.48 -7.90 4.52
N VAL A 41 -4.58 -8.65 4.38
CA VAL A 41 -5.94 -8.10 4.50
C VAL A 41 -6.27 -7.70 5.94
N ALA A 42 -5.80 -8.44 6.94
CA ALA A 42 -5.97 -8.08 8.35
C ALA A 42 -5.22 -6.78 8.70
N ASP A 43 -4.04 -6.57 8.13
CA ASP A 43 -3.28 -5.33 8.30
C ASP A 43 -4.04 -4.13 7.71
N VAL A 44 -4.63 -4.27 6.53
CA VAL A 44 -5.50 -3.26 5.93
C VAL A 44 -6.72 -2.97 6.82
N LYS A 45 -7.39 -4.01 7.33
CA LYS A 45 -8.54 -3.84 8.24
C LYS A 45 -8.14 -3.08 9.50
N ALA A 46 -6.94 -3.31 10.03
CA ALA A 46 -6.42 -2.55 11.17
C ALA A 46 -6.16 -1.07 10.82
N MET A 47 -5.67 -0.78 9.61
CA MET A 47 -5.55 0.59 9.11
C MET A 47 -6.92 1.27 9.03
N HIS A 48 -7.94 0.60 8.50
CA HIS A 48 -9.30 1.12 8.42
C HIS A 48 -9.93 1.37 9.79
N ALA A 49 -9.73 0.45 10.73
CA ALA A 49 -10.19 0.62 12.12
C ALA A 49 -9.59 1.86 12.79
N THR A 50 -8.41 2.30 12.35
CA THR A 50 -7.74 3.52 12.81
C THR A 50 -7.90 4.71 11.85
N ARG A 51 -8.80 4.60 10.87
CA ARG A 51 -9.08 5.62 9.83
C ARG A 51 -7.89 6.00 8.95
N GLN A 52 -6.88 5.13 8.87
CA GLN A 52 -5.71 5.31 8.02
C GLN A 52 -6.01 4.84 6.58
N TYR A 53 -7.05 5.40 5.97
CA TYR A 53 -7.53 4.97 4.65
C TYR A 53 -6.49 5.21 3.55
N GLU A 54 -5.88 6.40 3.53
CA GLU A 54 -4.84 6.76 2.55
C GLU A 54 -3.65 5.79 2.59
N ALA A 55 -3.20 5.43 3.80
CA ALA A 55 -2.08 4.51 3.99
C ALA A 55 -2.40 3.09 3.53
N SER A 56 -3.68 2.70 3.50
CA SER A 56 -4.10 1.39 3.04
C SER A 56 -4.16 1.26 1.52
N LEU A 57 -4.13 2.37 0.76
CA LEU A 57 -4.31 2.36 -0.69
C LEU A 57 -3.22 1.59 -1.44
N GLU A 58 -1.97 1.71 -1.02
CA GLU A 58 -0.86 1.02 -1.68
C GLU A 58 -0.85 -0.49 -1.36
N PRO A 59 -0.96 -0.93 -0.09
CA PRO A 59 -1.13 -2.35 0.22
C PRO A 59 -2.35 -2.98 -0.47
N LEU A 60 -3.44 -2.22 -0.63
CA LEU A 60 -4.63 -2.68 -1.33
C LEU A 60 -4.39 -2.87 -2.83
N ARG A 61 -3.57 -2.04 -3.49
CA ARG A 61 -3.21 -2.24 -4.90
C ARG A 61 -2.41 -3.52 -5.07
N ASP A 62 -1.42 -3.76 -4.20
CA ASP A 62 -0.64 -5.00 -4.21
C ASP A 62 -1.53 -6.23 -3.98
N LEU A 63 -2.50 -6.11 -3.08
CA LEU A 63 -3.50 -7.17 -2.83
C LEU A 63 -4.39 -7.43 -4.05
N ILE A 64 -4.81 -6.40 -4.78
CA ILE A 64 -5.61 -6.55 -6.01
C ILE A 64 -4.78 -7.27 -7.09
N GLU A 65 -3.50 -6.94 -7.22
CA GLU A 65 -2.60 -7.62 -8.16
C GLU A 65 -2.39 -9.10 -7.79
N ALA A 66 -2.24 -9.39 -6.50
CA ALA A 66 -2.05 -10.74 -6.00
C ALA A 66 -3.35 -11.57 -5.99
N ARG A 67 -4.51 -10.93 -5.81
CA ARG A 67 -5.83 -11.54 -5.63
C ARG A 67 -6.89 -10.82 -6.49
N PRO A 68 -6.84 -10.95 -7.82
CA PRO A 68 -7.70 -10.19 -8.73
C PRO A 68 -9.19 -10.58 -8.70
N GLU A 69 -9.55 -11.61 -7.96
CA GLU A 69 -10.94 -12.11 -7.79
C GLU A 69 -11.45 -11.95 -6.36
N ASP A 70 -10.64 -11.38 -5.45
CA ASP A 70 -11.01 -11.25 -4.03
C ASP A 70 -11.91 -10.03 -3.82
N ALA A 71 -13.22 -10.29 -3.71
CA ALA A 71 -14.24 -9.26 -3.52
C ALA A 71 -14.05 -8.46 -2.23
N GLU A 72 -13.48 -9.06 -1.17
CA GLU A 72 -13.17 -8.35 0.08
C GLU A 72 -12.11 -7.27 -0.18
N VAL A 73 -11.08 -7.59 -0.94
CA VAL A 73 -10.02 -6.63 -1.28
C VAL A 73 -10.58 -5.46 -2.09
N PHE A 74 -11.44 -5.73 -3.08
CA PHE A 74 -12.10 -4.67 -3.84
C PHE A 74 -13.01 -3.80 -2.95
N TYR A 75 -13.76 -4.41 -2.04
CA TYR A 75 -14.60 -3.68 -1.10
C TYR A 75 -13.75 -2.74 -0.24
N LEU A 76 -12.68 -3.25 0.39
CA LEU A 76 -11.77 -2.45 1.20
C LEU A 76 -11.12 -1.32 0.39
N TYR A 77 -10.77 -1.56 -0.87
CA TYR A 77 -10.24 -0.52 -1.76
C TYR A 77 -11.27 0.58 -2.04
N GLY A 78 -12.52 0.22 -2.31
CA GLY A 78 -13.62 1.18 -2.46
C GLY A 78 -13.88 2.01 -1.21
N VAL A 79 -13.87 1.38 -0.03
CA VAL A 79 -14.01 2.07 1.26
C VAL A 79 -12.85 3.04 1.49
N ALA A 80 -11.61 2.64 1.20
CA ALA A 80 -10.45 3.50 1.36
C ALA A 80 -10.52 4.74 0.45
N LEU A 81 -10.88 4.55 -0.82
CA LEU A 81 -11.02 5.64 -1.80
C LEU A 81 -12.14 6.62 -1.44
N SER A 82 -13.32 6.11 -1.05
CA SER A 82 -14.45 6.96 -0.67
C SER A 82 -14.13 7.79 0.57
N ASN A 83 -13.52 7.19 1.60
CA ASN A 83 -13.09 7.94 2.78
C ASN A 83 -11.91 8.90 2.50
N GLY A 84 -11.12 8.65 1.46
CA GLY A 84 -10.12 9.58 0.93
C GLY A 84 -10.70 10.72 0.07
N GLY A 85 -12.01 10.76 -0.14
CA GLY A 85 -12.69 11.75 -0.99
C GLY A 85 -12.56 11.47 -2.50
N LEU A 86 -12.03 10.32 -2.88
CA LEU A 86 -11.85 9.88 -4.27
C LEU A 86 -13.10 9.13 -4.75
N PHE A 87 -14.27 9.76 -4.59
CA PHE A 87 -15.59 9.14 -4.79
C PHE A 87 -15.76 8.47 -6.15
N THR A 88 -15.39 9.14 -7.26
CA THR A 88 -15.49 8.56 -8.61
C THR A 88 -14.64 7.30 -8.77
N GLN A 89 -13.47 7.24 -8.13
CA GLN A 89 -12.59 6.06 -8.18
C GLN A 89 -13.11 4.94 -7.30
N ALA A 90 -13.90 5.25 -6.26
CA ALA A 90 -14.48 4.25 -5.36
C ALA A 90 -15.61 3.43 -6.01
N ILE A 91 -16.27 3.96 -7.04
CA ILE A 91 -17.42 3.31 -7.71
C ILE A 91 -17.04 1.95 -8.27
N TRP A 92 -16.04 1.91 -9.16
CA TRP A 92 -15.64 0.68 -9.85
C TRP A 92 -15.27 -0.48 -8.88
N PRO A 93 -14.42 -0.29 -7.85
CA PRO A 93 -14.10 -1.37 -6.92
C PRO A 93 -15.29 -1.78 -6.04
N LEU A 94 -16.19 -0.85 -5.66
CA LEU A 94 -17.42 -1.22 -4.95
C LEU A 94 -18.34 -2.07 -5.83
N VAL A 95 -18.53 -1.70 -7.10
CA VAL A 95 -19.30 -2.51 -8.07
C VAL A 95 -18.66 -3.88 -8.26
N ARG A 96 -17.33 -3.96 -8.35
CA ARG A 96 -16.62 -5.24 -8.45
C ARG A 96 -16.86 -6.13 -7.23
N ALA A 97 -16.87 -5.56 -6.03
CA ALA A 97 -17.18 -6.31 -4.81
C ALA A 97 -18.63 -6.80 -4.76
N MET A 98 -19.57 -6.10 -5.38
CA MET A 98 -20.98 -6.51 -5.47
C MET A 98 -21.20 -7.78 -6.32
N GLU A 99 -20.21 -8.22 -7.09
CA GLU A 99 -20.30 -9.50 -7.81
C GLU A 99 -20.32 -10.71 -6.86
N ASP A 100 -19.81 -10.56 -5.64
CA ASP A 100 -19.88 -11.58 -4.59
C ASP A 100 -21.11 -11.33 -3.69
N PRO A 101 -22.02 -12.32 -3.53
CA PRO A 101 -23.17 -12.20 -2.65
C PRO A 101 -22.86 -11.89 -1.19
N GLU A 102 -21.68 -12.29 -0.68
CA GLU A 102 -21.23 -11.97 0.68
C GLU A 102 -21.00 -10.46 0.84
N TRP A 103 -20.42 -9.83 -0.18
CA TRP A 103 -20.05 -8.41 -0.16
C TRP A 103 -21.11 -7.49 -0.75
N TYR A 104 -22.05 -8.00 -1.53
CA TYR A 104 -23.13 -7.22 -2.12
C TYR A 104 -23.84 -6.27 -1.14
N PRO A 105 -24.30 -6.70 0.05
CA PRO A 105 -25.00 -5.79 0.97
C PRO A 105 -24.11 -4.66 1.48
N ALA A 106 -22.84 -4.95 1.79
CA ALA A 106 -21.92 -3.96 2.33
C ALA A 106 -21.46 -2.97 1.23
N ALA A 107 -21.12 -3.50 0.06
CA ALA A 107 -20.66 -2.72 -1.08
C ALA A 107 -21.76 -1.81 -1.65
N SER A 108 -23.01 -2.30 -1.76
CA SER A 108 -24.15 -1.49 -2.22
C SER A 108 -24.47 -0.34 -1.26
N LEU A 109 -24.36 -0.56 0.06
CA LEU A 109 -24.54 0.51 1.05
C LEU A 109 -23.45 1.58 0.91
N HIS A 110 -22.19 1.19 0.74
CA HIS A 110 -21.10 2.14 0.53
C HIS A 110 -21.21 2.86 -0.82
N LEU A 111 -21.70 2.20 -1.86
CA LEU A 111 -21.93 2.83 -3.16
C LEU A 111 -23.04 3.89 -3.06
N ALA A 112 -24.11 3.62 -2.31
CA ALA A 112 -25.16 4.59 -2.04
C ALA A 112 -24.62 5.83 -1.29
N ASP A 113 -23.74 5.64 -0.30
CA ASP A 113 -23.07 6.74 0.42
C ASP A 113 -22.17 7.58 -0.51
N VAL A 114 -21.45 6.93 -1.42
CA VAL A 114 -20.66 7.58 -2.47
C VAL A 114 -21.57 8.42 -3.38
N ALA A 115 -22.70 7.88 -3.84
CA ALA A 115 -23.65 8.58 -4.71
C ALA A 115 -24.29 9.80 -4.04
N ILE A 116 -24.65 9.68 -2.75
CA ILE A 116 -25.13 10.81 -1.94
C ILE A 116 -24.04 11.88 -1.85
N SER A 117 -22.79 11.48 -1.62
CA SER A 117 -21.64 12.38 -1.45
C SER A 117 -21.28 13.12 -2.74
N THR A 118 -21.50 12.53 -3.91
CA THR A 118 -21.26 13.17 -5.21
C THR A 118 -22.43 14.01 -5.70
N THR A 119 -23.60 13.98 -5.02
CA THR A 119 -24.87 14.56 -5.53
C THR A 119 -25.26 14.01 -6.91
N ASP A 120 -24.74 12.83 -7.25
CA ASP A 120 -24.86 12.22 -8.57
C ASP A 120 -25.73 10.96 -8.41
N TRP A 121 -27.04 11.18 -8.46
CA TRP A 121 -28.06 10.19 -8.08
C TRP A 121 -28.21 9.05 -9.09
N ASP A 122 -27.61 9.18 -10.27
CA ASP A 122 -27.70 8.18 -11.34
C ASP A 122 -26.87 6.92 -11.00
N ILE A 123 -25.82 7.04 -10.18
CA ILE A 123 -24.94 5.93 -9.77
C ILE A 123 -25.62 4.95 -8.79
N ALA A 124 -26.66 5.38 -8.08
CA ALA A 124 -27.32 4.56 -7.05
C ALA A 124 -28.34 3.53 -7.61
N LEU A 125 -28.60 3.53 -8.91
CA LEU A 125 -29.72 2.80 -9.53
C LEU A 125 -29.31 1.74 -10.58
N ASP A 126 -28.02 1.63 -10.92
CA ASP A 126 -27.46 0.58 -11.79
C ASP A 126 -26.88 -0.59 -10.96
#